data_AF-A0A4V3M304-F1
#
_entry.id   AF-A0A4V3M304-F1
#
_cell.length_a   1.000
_cell.length_b   1.000
_cell.length_c   1.000
_cell.angle_alpha   90.00
_cell.angle_beta   90.00
_cell.angle_gamma   90.00
#
_symmetry.space_group_name_H-M   'P 1'
#
loop_
_entity.id
_entity.type
_entity.pdbx_description
1 polymer ?
#
loop_
_entity_poly.entity_id
_entity_poly.type
_entity_poly.pdbx_seq_one_letter_code
_entity_poly.pdbx_strand_id
1 'polypeptide(L)'
;ARKIANMAEASELPVTLHDCTGPIVYAASCALSATLPNVNYQEAVRAYFTGWYTEIVADIPPVQDGHVAPLEGPGLGLSLRPELFQRPDAAVRITRL
;
A
#
# COMPACT_ATOMS: atom_id res chain seq x y z
N ALA A 1 10.06 -6.14 6.13
CA ALA A 1 10.55 -4.85 5.59
C ALA A 1 11.21 -3.98 6.66
N ARG A 2 10.54 -3.56 7.75
CA ARG A 2 11.16 -2.69 8.80
C ARG A 2 12.57 -3.10 9.24
N LYS A 3 12.78 -4.35 9.66
CA LYS A 3 14.10 -4.82 10.10
C LYS A 3 15.19 -4.67 9.03
N ILE A 4 14.84 -4.84 7.75
CA ILE A 4 15.77 -4.64 6.63
C ILE A 4 16.08 -3.15 6.47
N ALA A 5 15.05 -2.29 6.53
CA ALA A 5 15.24 -0.85 6.44
C ALA A 5 16.13 -0.30 7.57
N ASN A 6 15.97 -0.80 8.80
CA ASN A 6 16.83 -0.43 9.92
C ASN A 6 18.28 -0.93 9.75
N MET A 7 18.50 -2.09 9.12
CA MET A 7 19.86 -2.55 8.78
C MET A 7 20.52 -1.64 7.73
N ALA A 8 19.74 -1.21 6.72
CA ALA A 8 20.20 -0.26 5.72
C ALA A 8 20.48 1.12 6.35
N GLU A 9 19.61 1.59 7.24
CA GLU A 9 19.78 2.83 8.01
C GLU A 9 21.09 2.83 8.82
N ALA A 10 21.41 1.72 9.49
CA ALA A 10 22.66 1.58 10.23
C ALA A 10 23.91 1.63 9.33
N SER A 11 23.73 1.45 8.02
CA SER A 11 24.78 1.59 7.00
C SER A 11 24.66 2.90 6.21
N GLU A 12 23.86 3.86 6.68
CA GLU A 12 23.58 5.15 6.03
C GLU A 12 22.96 5.00 4.61
N LEU A 13 22.33 3.86 4.34
CA LEU A 13 21.71 3.58 3.05
C LEU A 13 20.22 3.94 3.06
N PRO A 14 19.74 4.67 2.03
CA PRO A 14 18.32 4.90 1.85
C PRO A 14 17.62 3.63 1.38
N VAL A 15 16.31 3.57 1.61
CA VAL A 15 15.42 2.52 1.11
C VAL A 15 14.26 3.15 0.35
N THR A 16 13.79 2.47 -0.68
CA THR A 16 12.55 2.78 -1.39
C THR A 16 11.67 1.55 -1.37
N LEU A 17 10.38 1.73 -1.09
CA LEU A 17 9.43 0.62 -1.08
C LEU A 17 8.75 0.51 -2.45
N HIS A 18 8.87 -0.67 -3.04
CA HIS A 18 8.35 -0.97 -4.36
C HIS A 18 6.82 -1.03 -4.39
N ASP A 19 6.24 -0.47 -5.45
CA ASP A 19 4.87 -0.70 -5.88
C ASP A 19 4.76 -0.68 -7.40
N CYS A 20 4.24 -1.78 -7.95
CA CYS A 20 3.65 -1.87 -9.28
C CYS A 20 2.74 -3.11 -9.26
N THR A 21 1.94 -3.20 -8.19
CA THR A 21 1.34 -4.46 -7.74
C THR A 21 -0.14 -4.31 -7.49
N GLY A 22 -0.55 -4.16 -6.23
CA GLY A 22 -1.94 -4.02 -5.81
C GLY A 22 -2.12 -3.02 -4.68
N PRO A 23 -3.36 -2.55 -4.45
CA PRO A 23 -3.62 -1.41 -3.57
C PRO A 23 -3.25 -1.67 -2.10
N ILE A 24 -3.28 -2.93 -1.67
CA ILE A 24 -2.92 -3.32 -0.30
C ILE A 24 -1.42 -3.17 -0.06
N VAL A 25 -0.58 -3.59 -1.02
CA VAL A 25 0.87 -3.42 -0.92
C VAL A 25 1.21 -1.94 -0.98
N TYR A 26 0.60 -1.19 -1.90
CA TYR A 26 0.78 0.27 -1.99
C TYR A 26 0.48 0.98 -0.66
N ALA A 27 -0.66 0.71 -0.02
CA ALA A 27 -1.01 1.30 1.26
C ALA A 27 -0.10 0.86 2.41
N ALA A 28 0.27 -0.42 2.46
CA ALA A 28 1.22 -0.92 3.45
C ALA A 28 2.61 -0.29 3.30
N SER A 29 3.06 -0.08 2.05
CA SER A 29 4.30 0.63 1.74
C SER A 29 4.22 2.09 2.18
N CYS A 30 3.14 2.81 1.86
CA CYS A 30 2.95 4.20 2.32
C CYS A 30 2.98 4.31 3.86
N ALA A 31 2.29 3.40 4.56
CA ALA A 31 2.29 3.35 6.02
C ALA A 31 3.67 3.06 6.60
N LEU A 32 4.42 2.14 5.99
CA LEU A 32 5.78 1.84 6.44
C LEU A 32 6.75 2.99 6.14
N SER A 33 6.69 3.58 4.95
CA SER A 33 7.50 4.72 4.52
C SER A 33 7.36 5.90 5.49
N ALA A 34 6.14 6.21 5.95
CA ALA A 34 5.90 7.25 6.94
C ALA A 34 6.56 7.02 8.32
N THR A 35 7.05 5.81 8.60
CA THR A 35 7.69 5.46 9.89
C THR A 35 9.19 5.18 9.77
N LEU A 36 9.77 5.31 8.58
CA LEU A 36 11.17 5.00 8.33
C LEU A 36 11.93 6.30 8.01
N PRO A 37 12.96 6.66 8.78
CA PRO A 37 13.69 7.92 8.57
C PRO A 37 14.56 7.90 7.30
N ASN A 38 14.85 6.72 6.75
CA ASN A 38 15.71 6.54 5.57
C ASN A 38 14.92 6.27 4.27
N VAL A 39 13.64 6.65 4.20
CA VAL A 39 12.83 6.55 2.97
C VAL A 39 12.64 7.93 2.35
N ASN A 40 13.15 8.09 1.12
CA ASN A 40 13.03 9.34 0.36
C ASN A 40 11.98 9.29 -0.75
N TYR A 41 11.65 8.09 -1.25
CA TYR A 41 10.70 7.89 -2.34
C TYR A 41 9.78 6.71 -2.05
N GLN A 42 8.51 6.90 -2.37
CA GLN A 42 7.49 5.85 -2.43
C GLN A 42 7.11 5.67 -3.89
N GLU A 43 7.31 4.46 -4.43
CA GLU A 43 6.84 4.16 -5.78
C GLU A 43 5.30 4.18 -5.82
N ALA A 44 4.75 4.70 -6.90
CA ALA A 44 3.32 4.75 -7.17
C ALA A 44 3.07 4.71 -8.68
N VAL A 45 2.03 4.01 -9.13
CA VAL A 45 1.63 3.94 -10.54
C VAL A 45 0.35 4.72 -10.77
N ARG A 46 0.45 5.87 -11.46
CA ARG A 46 -0.70 6.77 -11.70
C ARG A 46 -1.94 6.06 -12.25
N ALA A 47 -1.74 5.19 -13.24
CA ALA A 47 -2.83 4.47 -13.90
C ALA A 47 -3.52 3.46 -12.97
N TYR A 48 -2.83 3.03 -11.89
CA TYR A 48 -3.38 2.06 -10.95
C TYR A 48 -4.21 2.77 -9.89
N PHE A 49 -3.63 3.77 -9.21
CA PHE A 49 -4.32 4.46 -8.12
C PHE A 49 -5.46 5.37 -8.58
N THR A 50 -5.45 5.87 -9.83
CA THR A 50 -6.61 6.54 -10.43
C THR A 50 -7.53 5.61 -11.20
N GLY A 51 -7.19 4.32 -11.27
CA GLY A 51 -7.88 3.32 -12.08
C GLY A 51 -8.27 2.12 -11.24
N TRP A 52 -7.81 0.94 -11.63
CA TRP A 52 -8.32 -0.33 -11.13
C TRP A 52 -8.14 -0.56 -9.62
N TYR A 53 -7.23 0.14 -8.93
CA TYR A 53 -7.17 0.08 -7.46
C TYR A 53 -8.51 0.47 -6.83
N THR A 54 -9.21 1.45 -7.42
CA THR A 54 -10.51 1.94 -6.96
C THR A 54 -11.62 0.91 -7.10
N GLU A 55 -11.42 -0.16 -7.89
CA GLU A 55 -12.36 -1.27 -8.02
C GLU A 55 -12.19 -2.33 -6.92
N ILE A 56 -11.05 -2.33 -6.23
CA ILE A 56 -10.68 -3.35 -5.24
C ILE A 56 -10.83 -2.84 -3.80
N VAL A 57 -10.45 -1.59 -3.53
CA VAL A 57 -10.50 -0.98 -2.19
C VAL A 57 -11.35 0.30 -2.19
N ALA A 58 -11.90 0.63 -1.03
CA ALA A 58 -12.69 1.84 -0.84
C ALA A 58 -11.81 3.11 -0.83
N ASP A 59 -10.65 3.01 -0.18
CA ASP A 59 -9.74 4.13 0.08
C ASP A 59 -8.32 3.81 -0.41
N ILE A 60 -7.62 4.82 -0.93
CA ILE A 60 -6.27 4.71 -1.48
C ILE A 60 -5.43 5.87 -0.93
N PRO A 61 -4.15 5.65 -0.56
CA PRO A 61 -3.23 6.73 -0.18
C PRO A 61 -3.26 7.89 -1.19
N PRO A 62 -3.63 9.12 -0.76
CA PRO A 62 -3.81 10.24 -1.67
C PRO A 62 -2.46 10.72 -2.19
N VAL A 63 -2.37 10.93 -3.50
CA VAL A 63 -1.21 11.56 -4.15
C VAL A 63 -1.56 13.01 -4.49
N GLN A 64 -0.83 13.96 -3.90
CA GLN A 64 -1.05 15.39 -4.08
C GLN A 64 0.31 16.09 -4.23
N ASP A 65 0.47 16.92 -5.27
CA ASP A 65 1.70 17.68 -5.54
C ASP A 65 2.99 16.84 -5.50
N GLY A 66 2.93 15.61 -6.04
CA GLY A 66 4.05 14.67 -6.08
C GLY A 66 4.37 13.97 -4.76
N HIS A 67 3.56 14.18 -3.72
CA HIS A 67 3.70 13.56 -2.40
C HIS A 67 2.55 12.59 -2.13
N VAL A 68 2.80 11.63 -1.24
CA VAL A 68 1.80 10.67 -0.78
C VAL A 68 1.81 10.59 0.74
N ALA A 69 0.62 10.48 1.34
CA ALA A 69 0.44 10.25 2.76
C ALA A 69 -0.20 8.88 3.01
N PRO A 70 0.09 8.19 4.13
CA PRO A 70 -0.64 7.00 4.52
C PRO A 70 -2.12 7.34 4.80
N LEU A 71 -2.98 6.33 4.71
CA LEU A 71 -4.38 6.44 5.12
C LEU A 71 -4.51 6.60 6.64
N GLU A 72 -5.54 7.30 7.08
CA GLU A 72 -5.89 7.42 8.50
C GLU A 72 -6.65 6.19 9.00
N GLY A 73 -6.72 6.04 10.32
CA GLY A 73 -7.47 4.96 10.98
C GLY A 73 -6.62 3.73 11.34
N PRO A 74 -7.24 2.72 11.98
CA PRO A 74 -6.54 1.55 12.47
C PRO A 74 -6.04 0.65 11.34
N GLY A 75 -4.91 -0.03 11.58
CA GLY A 75 -4.33 -0.95 10.62
C GLY A 75 -3.76 -0.23 9.40
N LEU A 76 -4.22 -0.60 8.20
CA LEU A 76 -3.83 0.05 6.95
C LEU A 76 -4.76 1.21 6.54
N GLY A 77 -5.80 1.50 7.32
CA GLY A 77 -6.79 2.52 6.97
C GLY A 77 -7.64 2.21 5.73
N LEU A 78 -7.63 0.96 5.25
CA LEU A 78 -8.35 0.53 4.06
C LEU A 78 -9.21 -0.71 4.30
N SER A 79 -10.22 -0.88 3.44
CA SER A 79 -11.04 -2.07 3.36
C SER A 79 -11.18 -2.53 1.91
N LEU A 80 -11.32 -3.85 1.72
CA LEU A 80 -11.74 -4.41 0.43
C LEU A 80 -13.19 -4.02 0.18
N ARG A 81 -13.51 -3.69 -1.08
CA ARG A 81 -14.89 -3.47 -1.50
C ARG A 81 -15.72 -4.76 -1.32
N PRO A 82 -16.91 -4.71 -0.70
CA PRO A 82 -17.77 -5.89 -0.58
C PRO A 82 -18.13 -6.54 -1.92
N GLU A 83 -18.23 -5.72 -2.97
CA GLU A 83 -18.55 -6.14 -4.34
C GLU A 83 -17.47 -7.04 -4.93
N LEU A 84 -16.23 -6.97 -4.43
CA LEU A 84 -15.12 -7.82 -4.87
C LEU A 84 -15.46 -9.30 -4.73
N PHE A 85 -16.17 -9.67 -3.66
CA PHE A 85 -16.58 -11.06 -3.40
C PHE A 85 -17.78 -11.51 -4.24
N GLN A 86 -18.44 -10.58 -4.94
CA GLN A 86 -19.60 -10.86 -5.80
C GLN A 86 -19.20 -10.98 -7.28
N ARG A 87 -17.95 -10.66 -7.64
CA ARG A 87 -17.51 -10.70 -9.03
C ARG A 87 -17.53 -12.13 -9.58
N PRO A 88 -17.95 -12.33 -10.84
CA PRO A 88 -18.03 -13.66 -11.44
C PRO A 88 -16.66 -14.33 -11.64
N ASP A 89 -15.57 -13.56 -11.63
CA ASP A 89 -14.19 -14.03 -11.75
C ASP A 89 -13.51 -14.26 -10.38
N ALA A 90 -14.20 -14.02 -9.26
CA ALA A 90 -13.63 -14.21 -7.93
C ALA A 90 -13.68 -15.67 -7.46
N ALA A 91 -12.50 -16.24 -7.14
CA ALA A 91 -12.39 -17.55 -6.49
C ALA A 91 -12.16 -17.37 -4.98
N VAL A 92 -13.18 -17.67 -4.17
CA VAL A 92 -13.13 -17.52 -2.70
C VAL A 92 -12.98 -18.87 -2.02
N ARG A 93 -12.00 -19.00 -1.11
CA ARG A 93 -11.76 -20.20 -0.30
C ARG A 93 -11.87 -19.83 1.18
N ILE A 94 -12.68 -20.59 1.94
CA ILE A 94 -12.94 -20.34 3.35
C ILE A 94 -12.65 -21.62 4.13
N THR A 95 -11.79 -21.53 5.14
CA THR A 95 -11.59 -22.58 6.15
C THR A 95 -12.32 -22.16 7.43
N ARG A 96 -13.07 -23.07 8.03
CA ARG A 96 -13.75 -22.85 9.32
C ARG A 96 -13.01 -23.62 10.41
N LEU A 97 -12.90 -23.01 11.58
CA LEU A 97 -12.40 -23.63 12.81
C LEU A 97 -13.44 -24.62 13.38
#